data_AF-A0AAW2B9Q7-F1
#
_entry.id   AF-A0AAW2B9Q7-F1
#
_cell.length_a   1.000
_cell.length_b   1.000
_cell.length_c   1.000
_cell.angle_alpha   90.00
_cell.angle_beta   90.00
_cell.angle_gamma   90.00
#
_symmetry.space_group_name_H-M   'P 1'
#
loop_
_entity.id
_entity.type
_entity.pdbx_description
1 polymer ?
#
loop_
_entity_poly.entity_id
_entity_poly.type
_entity_poly.pdbx_seq_one_letter_code
_entity_poly.pdbx_strand_id
1 'polypeptide(L)' 'IFNDPIYGQIEFDPLLVKIIDTPQFQRLRHIKQLGGTYLVYPGATHTRFEHSLG' A
#
# COMPACT_ATOMS: atom_id res chain seq x y z
N ILE A 1 -2.93 -4.29 13.74
CA ILE A 1 -3.69 -3.07 13.38
C ILE A 1 -2.81 -2.21 12.49
N PHE A 2 -3.29 -1.87 11.31
CA PHE A 2 -2.64 -0.92 10.37
C PHE A 2 -3.46 0.37 10.36
N ASN A 3 -2.79 1.53 10.32
CA ASN A 3 -3.46 2.82 10.21
C ASN A 3 -3.40 3.30 8.77
N ASP A 4 -4.56 3.39 8.13
CA ASP A 4 -4.74 3.83 6.76
C ASP A 4 -5.44 5.20 6.72
N PRO A 5 -4.99 6.16 5.90
CA PRO A 5 -5.58 7.50 5.84
C PRO A 5 -7.00 7.55 5.25
N ILE A 6 -7.46 6.50 4.56
CA ILE A 6 -8.80 6.41 3.94
C ILE A 6 -9.76 5.66 4.87
N TYR A 7 -9.33 4.51 5.40
CA TYR A 7 -10.19 3.60 6.17
C TYR A 7 -9.97 3.68 7.69
N GLY A 8 -8.96 4.41 8.17
CA GLY A 8 -8.60 4.46 9.57
C GLY A 8 -7.88 3.20 10.04
N GLN A 9 -8.26 2.66 11.19
CA GLN A 9 -7.64 1.46 11.73
C GLN A 9 -8.22 0.20 11.07
N ILE A 10 -7.35 -0.56 10.40
CA ILE A 10 -7.69 -1.83 9.76
C ILE A 10 -7.06 -2.99 10.55
N GLU A 11 -7.85 -4.02 10.81
CA GLU A 11 -7.39 -5.29 11.34
C GLU A 11 -7.33 -6.34 10.23
N PHE A 12 -6.24 -7.10 10.20
CA PHE A 12 -6.03 -8.18 9.25
C PHE A 12 -5.94 -9.52 9.97
N ASP A 13 -6.49 -10.55 9.34
CA ASP A 13 -6.29 -11.94 9.76
C ASP A 13 -4.79 -12.29 9.77
N PRO A 14 -4.31 -13.11 10.73
CA PRO A 14 -2.90 -13.52 10.80
C PRO A 14 -2.35 -14.16 9.51
N LEU A 15 -3.19 -14.83 8.71
CA LEU A 15 -2.80 -15.36 7.41
C LEU A 15 -2.48 -14.24 6.42
N LEU A 16 -3.29 -13.19 6.39
CA LEU A 16 -3.05 -12.03 5.52
C LEU A 16 -1.75 -11.33 5.91
N VAL A 17 -1.50 -11.16 7.22
CA VAL A 17 -0.24 -10.58 7.72
C VAL A 17 0.96 -11.38 7.21
N LYS A 18 0.91 -12.72 7.25
CA LYS A 18 1.99 -13.57 6.71
C LYS A 18 2.22 -13.36 5.21
N ILE A 19 1.17 -13.16 4.43
CA ILE A 19 1.28 -12.89 2.98
C ILE A 19 1.84 -11.49 2.75
N ILE A 20 1.36 -10.50 3.49
CA ILE A 20 1.82 -9.10 3.43
C ILE A 20 3.32 -9.02 3.70
N ASP A 21 3.83 -9.78 4.67
CA ASP A 21 5.25 -9.78 5.07
C ASP A 21 6.19 -10.56 4.13
N THR A 22 5.71 -11.02 2.98
CA THR A 22 6.55 -11.66 1.96
C THR A 22 7.30 -10.63 1.09
N PRO A 23 8.50 -10.94 0.58
CA PRO A 23 9.21 -10.07 -0.36
C PRO A 23 8.38 -9.71 -1.61
N GLN A 24 7.55 -10.65 -2.07
CA GLN A 24 6.69 -10.49 -3.24
C GLN A 24 5.64 -9.40 -3.03
N PHE A 25 5.04 -9.34 -1.84
CA PHE A 25 4.05 -8.31 -1.51
C PHE A 25 4.72 -7.00 -1.11
N GLN A 26 5.79 -7.04 -0.31
CA GLN A 26 6.55 -5.84 0.09
C GLN A 26 7.14 -5.09 -1.12
N ARG A 27 7.44 -5.78 -2.23
CA ARG A 27 7.84 -5.16 -3.50
C ARG A 27 6.89 -4.05 -3.96
N LEU A 28 5.60 -4.14 -3.65
CA LEU A 28 4.60 -3.16 -4.06
C LEU A 28 4.86 -1.75 -3.50
N ARG A 29 5.65 -1.62 -2.43
CA ARG A 29 6.08 -0.32 -1.87
C ARG A 29 6.92 0.50 -2.85
N HIS A 30 7.48 -0.13 -3.86
CA HIS A 30 8.36 0.51 -4.84
C HIS A 30 7.65 0.78 -6.17
N ILE A 31 6.34 0.53 -6.25
CA ILE A 31 5.55 0.73 -7.47
C ILE A 31 4.51 1.82 -7.21
N LYS A 32 4.68 2.98 -7.83
CA LYS A 32 3.69 4.07 -7.77
C LYS A 32 2.36 3.61 -8.36
N GLN A 33 1.27 3.88 -7.65
CA GLN A 33 -0.07 3.50 -8.10
C GLN A 33 -0.39 4.08 -9.48
N LEU A 34 -0.04 5.37 -9.67
CA LEU A 34 -0.36 6.15 -10.86
C LEU A 34 0.86 6.41 -11.78
N GLY A 35 1.92 5.61 -11.66
CA GLY A 35 3.10 5.75 -12.53
C GLY A 35 3.70 7.15 -12.49
N GLY A 36 3.95 7.77 -13.66
CA GLY A 36 4.55 9.10 -13.80
C GLY A 36 3.67 10.28 -13.36
N THR A 37 2.42 10.04 -12.96
CA THR A 37 1.48 11.10 -12.54
C THR A 37 2.04 11.98 -11.42
N TYR A 38 2.91 11.45 -10.55
CA TYR A 38 3.55 12.23 -9.47
C TYR A 38 4.42 13.39 -9.99
N LEU A 39 4.84 13.35 -11.26
CA LEU A 39 5.61 14.43 -11.89
C LEU A 39 4.76 15.67 -12.22
N VAL A 40 3.44 15.50 -12.31
CA VAL A 40 2.48 16.58 -12.57
C VAL A 40 1.66 16.90 -11.31
N TYR A 41 1.29 15.86 -10.56
CA TYR A 41 0.54 15.96 -9.31
C TYR A 41 1.42 15.48 -8.16
N PRO A 42 2.15 16.38 -7.46
CA PRO A 42 3.14 15.98 -6.46
C PRO A 42 2.54 15.22 -5.26
N GLY A 43 1.22 15.30 -5.04
CA GLY A 43 0.51 14.50 -4.04
C GLY A 43 0.23 13.05 -4.45
N ALA A 44 0.43 12.66 -5.72
CA ALA A 44 0.24 11.29 -6.20
C ALA A 44 1.42 10.38 -5.81
N THR A 45 1.80 10.39 -4.53
CA THR A 45 2.96 9.69 -3.99
C THR A 45 2.67 8.23 -3.61
N HIS A 46 1.38 7.89 -3.49
CA HIS A 46 0.91 6.58 -3.05
C HIS A 46 1.39 5.44 -3.97
N THR A 47 1.59 4.29 -3.36
CA THR A 47 2.12 3.07 -3.97
C THR A 47 1.05 1.99 -4.04
N ARG A 48 1.34 0.94 -4.81
CA ARG A 48 0.48 -0.24 -4.93
C ARG A 48 0.33 -0.98 -3.60
N PHE A 49 1.26 -0.80 -2.66
CA PHE A 49 1.24 -1.51 -1.37
C PHE A 49 0.04 -1.11 -0.52
N GLU A 50 -0.07 0.17 -0.15
CA GLU A 50 -1.18 0.67 0.67
C GLU A 50 -2.52 0.51 -0.04
N HIS A 51 -2.55 0.68 -1.37
CA HIS A 51 -3.77 0.44 -2.14
C HIS A 51 -4.20 -1.03 -2.17
N SER A 52 -3.28 -1.99 -2.01
CA SER A 52 -3.65 -3.41 -1.91
C SER A 52 -4.08 -3.82 -0.50
N LEU A 53 -3.79 -2.99 0.51
CA LEU A 53 -4.25 -3.19 1.88
C LEU A 53 -5.68 -2.68 2.10
N GLY A 54 -6.03 -1.56 1.45
CA GLY A 54 -7.38 -1.00 1.43
C GLY A 54 -8.31 -1.74 0.46
#